data_AF-A0A2D7AM47-F1
#
_entry.id   AF-A0A2D7AM47-F1
#
_cell.length_a   1.000
_cell.length_b   1.000
_cell.length_c   1.000
_cell.angle_alpha   90.00
_cell.angle_beta   90.00
_cell.angle_gamma   90.00
#
_symmetry.space_group_name_H-M   'P 1'
#
loop_
_entity.id
_entity.type
_entity.pdbx_description
1 polymer ?
#
loop_
_entity_poly.entity_id
_entity_poly.type
_entity_poly.pdbx_seq_one_letter_code
_entity_poly.pdbx_strand_id
1 'polypeptide(L)'
;MLQKKKNIHVVYKTYKHKINMNVLNVNQDKNNTFDDEAILISKYASTWLCKKRVYGIKAAIKAGANLIILDDGLQDISINKDVNILVSNQNQGNGNNKIIPAGPLREPVKSGIKKSSCLFFYGKKSKINEYFKKYNKNIFCGKIKIDKKNISKMHNKKVIAFAGIAHPDNFFKTLTNHGLNLIDSIPFPDHFNYKRSDINKILLKCKEQSAIPVTTYKDYVKIPDDVKKSFSVVDIHIIFNKRKFFNFINKRINFYV
;
A
#
# COMPACT_ATOMS: atom_id res chain seq x y z
N MET A 1 19.06 7.89 -4.03
CA MET A 1 20.06 6.93 -3.52
C MET A 1 19.74 5.45 -3.82
N LEU A 2 18.68 5.15 -4.60
CA LEU A 2 18.67 4.12 -5.67
C LEU A 2 19.00 4.80 -7.04
N GLN A 3 19.77 5.88 -6.99
CA GLN A 3 19.74 6.99 -7.96
C GLN A 3 20.58 6.79 -9.24
N LYS A 4 21.11 5.59 -9.49
CA LYS A 4 21.69 5.26 -10.80
C LYS A 4 20.74 4.28 -11.49
N LYS A 5 20.04 4.78 -12.52
CA LYS A 5 19.27 4.06 -13.57
C LYS A 5 19.03 2.57 -13.31
N LYS A 6 18.23 2.21 -12.30
CA LYS A 6 17.73 0.84 -12.15
C LYS A 6 16.37 0.79 -12.79
N ASN A 7 16.22 -0.06 -13.80
CA ASN A 7 14.93 -0.34 -14.38
C ASN A 7 14.15 -1.24 -13.41
N ILE A 8 13.35 -0.60 -12.53
CA ILE A 8 12.61 -1.29 -11.47
C ILE A 8 11.25 -1.70 -12.01
N HIS A 9 10.97 -3.00 -11.91
CA HIS A 9 9.68 -3.56 -12.28
C HIS A 9 9.02 -4.15 -11.04
N VAL A 10 7.70 -4.04 -10.95
CA VAL A 10 6.91 -4.65 -9.88
C VAL A 10 6.06 -5.76 -10.47
N VAL A 11 6.04 -6.91 -9.81
CA VAL A 11 5.18 -8.03 -10.15
C VAL A 11 4.09 -8.13 -9.09
N TYR A 12 2.85 -7.95 -9.54
CA TYR A 12 1.65 -8.04 -8.71
C TYR A 12 0.83 -9.25 -9.16
N LYS A 13 0.52 -10.15 -8.22
CA LYS A 13 -0.30 -11.34 -8.50
C LYS A 13 -1.76 -10.96 -8.28
N THR A 14 -2.58 -11.05 -9.31
CA THR A 14 -4.03 -10.81 -9.14
C THR A 14 -4.69 -11.98 -8.44
N TYR A 15 -5.61 -11.66 -7.53
CA TYR A 15 -6.46 -12.63 -6.84
C TYR A 15 -7.95 -12.45 -7.18
N LYS A 16 -8.36 -11.25 -7.60
CA LYS A 16 -9.76 -10.88 -7.80
C LYS A 16 -10.14 -10.71 -9.27
N HIS A 17 -9.25 -10.18 -10.10
CA HIS A 17 -9.55 -9.94 -11.51
C HIS A 17 -9.15 -11.12 -12.39
N LYS A 18 -10.10 -11.56 -13.23
CA LYS A 18 -9.82 -12.50 -14.31
C LYS A 18 -9.18 -11.73 -15.46
N ILE A 19 -7.87 -11.90 -15.63
CA ILE A 19 -7.19 -11.49 -16.86
C ILE A 19 -7.25 -12.63 -17.88
N ASN A 20 -7.51 -12.29 -19.14
CA ASN A 20 -7.57 -13.29 -20.22
C ASN A 20 -6.18 -13.88 -20.50
N MET A 21 -5.15 -13.04 -20.42
CA MET A 21 -3.75 -13.44 -20.59
C MET A 21 -3.11 -13.91 -19.28
N ASN A 22 -1.93 -14.52 -19.36
CA ASN A 22 -1.16 -14.96 -18.19
C ASN A 22 -0.48 -13.79 -17.44
N VAL A 23 -0.17 -12.72 -18.17
CA VAL A 23 0.51 -11.51 -17.68
C VAL A 23 0.10 -10.31 -18.55
N LEU A 24 -0.05 -9.15 -17.93
CA LEU A 24 -0.35 -7.86 -18.58
C LEU A 24 0.53 -6.76 -17.96
N ASN A 25 0.87 -5.74 -18.75
CA ASN A 25 1.55 -4.55 -18.27
C ASN A 25 0.53 -3.44 -17.98
N VAL A 26 0.35 -3.13 -16.70
CA VAL A 26 -0.64 -2.14 -16.22
C VAL A 26 -0.35 -0.74 -16.77
N ASN A 27 0.90 -0.42 -17.08
CA ASN A 27 1.28 0.89 -17.62
C ASN A 27 0.93 1.07 -19.10
N GLN A 28 0.73 -0.01 -19.84
CA GLN A 28 0.54 0.02 -21.30
C GLN A 28 -0.90 -0.31 -21.70
N ASP A 29 -1.56 -1.14 -20.91
CA ASP A 29 -2.90 -1.62 -21.22
C ASP A 29 -3.95 -0.68 -20.64
N LYS A 30 -4.78 -0.10 -21.51
CA LYS A 30 -5.87 0.82 -21.15
C LYS A 30 -7.24 0.16 -21.22
N ASN A 31 -7.31 -1.08 -21.72
CA ASN A 31 -8.56 -1.76 -22.05
C ASN A 31 -9.03 -2.69 -20.93
N ASN A 32 -8.15 -3.00 -19.98
CA ASN A 32 -8.46 -3.87 -18.86
C ASN A 32 -8.69 -3.08 -17.56
N THR A 33 -9.61 -3.59 -16.75
CA THR A 33 -9.78 -3.15 -15.36
C THR A 33 -8.76 -3.86 -14.48
N PHE A 34 -8.06 -3.10 -13.64
CA PHE A 34 -6.99 -3.63 -12.77
C PHE A 34 -7.32 -3.44 -11.30
N ASP A 35 -6.66 -4.25 -10.47
CA ASP A 35 -6.70 -4.13 -9.01
C ASP A 35 -6.19 -2.74 -8.62
N ASP A 36 -6.81 -2.11 -7.63
CA ASP A 36 -6.49 -0.74 -7.21
C ASP A 36 -5.03 -0.62 -6.73
N GLU A 37 -4.48 -1.63 -6.07
CA GLU A 37 -3.04 -1.64 -5.75
C GLU A 37 -2.16 -1.65 -7.00
N ALA A 38 -2.51 -2.40 -8.04
CA ALA A 38 -1.70 -2.48 -9.25
C ALA A 38 -1.66 -1.12 -9.98
N ILE A 39 -2.79 -0.40 -10.02
CA ILE A 39 -2.89 0.97 -10.56
C ILE A 39 -2.07 1.96 -9.71
N LEU A 40 -2.08 1.82 -8.38
CA LEU A 40 -1.31 2.69 -7.50
C LEU A 40 0.20 2.49 -7.68
N ILE A 41 0.64 1.23 -7.78
CA ILE A 41 2.05 0.87 -7.96
C ILE A 41 2.55 1.34 -9.34
N SER A 42 1.73 1.22 -10.40
CA SER A 42 2.11 1.57 -11.77
C SER A 42 2.50 3.05 -11.94
N LYS A 43 2.08 3.94 -11.03
CA LYS A 43 2.51 5.34 -11.00
C LYS A 43 3.99 5.55 -10.66
N TYR A 44 4.65 4.54 -10.07
CA TYR A 44 6.02 4.64 -9.58
C TYR A 44 7.02 3.72 -10.30
N ALA A 45 6.54 2.64 -10.90
CA ALA A 45 7.37 1.64 -11.58
C ALA A 45 6.55 0.88 -12.63
N SER A 46 7.23 0.21 -13.56
CA SER A 46 6.55 -0.68 -14.52
C SER A 46 5.94 -1.88 -13.78
N THR A 47 4.62 -2.04 -13.88
CA THR A 47 3.86 -3.01 -13.09
C THR A 47 3.28 -4.11 -13.97
N TRP A 48 3.59 -5.36 -13.61
CA TRP A 48 3.13 -6.56 -14.29
C TRP A 48 2.07 -7.26 -13.44
N LEU A 49 0.82 -7.23 -13.94
CA LEU A 49 -0.28 -8.00 -13.39
C LEU A 49 -0.20 -9.43 -13.91
N CYS A 50 -0.25 -10.45 -13.04
CA CYS A 50 -0.08 -11.83 -13.48
C CYS A 50 -0.92 -12.85 -12.68
N LYS A 51 -1.25 -13.98 -13.32
CA LYS A 51 -1.88 -15.14 -12.65
C LYS A 51 -0.88 -15.90 -11.77
N LYS A 52 0.35 -16.03 -12.26
CA LYS A 52 1.50 -16.64 -11.56
C LYS A 52 2.69 -15.71 -11.66
N ARG A 53 3.41 -15.52 -10.56
CA ARG A 53 4.55 -14.58 -10.48
C ARG A 53 5.64 -14.89 -11.51
N VAL A 54 5.86 -16.16 -11.86
CA VAL A 54 6.81 -16.55 -12.91
C VAL A 54 6.55 -15.87 -14.25
N TYR A 55 5.28 -15.66 -14.64
CA TYR A 55 4.95 -14.98 -15.89
C TYR A 55 5.29 -13.49 -15.83
N GLY A 56 4.96 -12.83 -14.71
CA GLY A 56 5.33 -11.44 -14.45
C GLY A 56 6.84 -11.22 -14.43
N ILE A 57 7.58 -12.13 -13.78
CA ILE A 57 9.05 -12.07 -13.71
C ILE A 57 9.66 -12.22 -15.10
N LYS A 58 9.24 -13.22 -15.89
CA LYS A 58 9.74 -13.42 -17.26
C LYS A 58 9.47 -12.20 -18.14
N ALA A 59 8.27 -11.63 -18.05
CA ALA A 59 7.91 -10.42 -18.81
C ALA A 59 8.74 -9.21 -18.36
N ALA A 60 8.96 -9.03 -17.06
CA ALA A 60 9.80 -7.97 -16.52
C ALA A 60 11.26 -8.09 -16.99
N ILE A 61 11.84 -9.30 -16.95
CA ILE A 61 13.20 -9.56 -17.47
C ILE A 61 13.29 -9.21 -18.96
N LYS A 62 12.33 -9.67 -19.77
CA LYS A 62 12.30 -9.37 -21.22
C LYS A 62 12.21 -7.87 -21.49
N ALA A 63 11.52 -7.12 -20.62
CA ALA A 63 11.41 -5.67 -20.69
C ALA A 63 12.59 -4.93 -20.04
N GLY A 64 13.68 -5.63 -19.68
CA GLY A 64 14.93 -5.05 -19.23
C GLY A 64 15.00 -4.72 -17.74
N ALA A 65 14.21 -5.38 -16.89
CA ALA A 65 14.24 -5.13 -15.45
C ALA A 65 15.61 -5.47 -14.83
N ASN A 66 16.21 -4.52 -14.11
CA ASN A 66 17.42 -4.76 -13.31
C ASN A 66 17.08 -5.09 -11.85
N LEU A 67 15.85 -4.79 -11.42
CA LEU A 67 15.36 -5.08 -10.09
C LEU A 67 13.87 -5.39 -10.18
N ILE A 68 13.48 -6.54 -9.66
CA ILE A 68 12.08 -6.95 -9.60
C ILE A 68 11.63 -6.93 -8.14
N ILE A 69 10.54 -6.20 -7.87
CA ILE A 69 9.87 -6.20 -6.57
C ILE A 69 8.63 -7.08 -6.69
N LEU A 70 8.51 -8.06 -5.81
CA LEU A 70 7.28 -8.87 -5.71
C LEU A 70 6.37 -8.23 -4.67
N ASP A 71 5.25 -7.66 -5.12
CA ASP A 71 4.21 -7.23 -4.19
C ASP A 71 3.59 -8.45 -3.50
N ASP A 72 3.44 -8.35 -2.18
CA ASP A 72 2.92 -9.41 -1.31
C ASP A 72 3.59 -10.80 -1.54
N GLY A 73 4.89 -10.81 -1.84
CA GLY A 73 5.63 -11.99 -2.30
C GLY A 73 6.24 -12.87 -1.21
N LEU A 74 6.07 -12.53 0.08
CA LEU A 74 6.78 -13.18 1.19
C LEU A 74 6.41 -14.66 1.35
N GLN A 75 5.14 -15.02 1.15
CA GLN A 75 4.64 -16.40 1.24
C GLN A 75 4.97 -17.25 0.01
N ASP A 76 5.40 -16.63 -1.09
CA ASP A 76 5.60 -17.35 -2.34
C ASP A 76 6.97 -18.04 -2.38
N ILE A 77 7.03 -19.29 -1.94
CA ILE A 77 8.26 -20.08 -1.92
C ILE A 77 8.71 -20.56 -3.31
N SER A 78 7.85 -20.44 -4.34
CA SER A 78 8.17 -20.91 -5.69
C SER A 78 9.22 -20.03 -6.39
N ILE A 79 9.48 -18.84 -5.86
CA ILE A 79 10.44 -17.88 -6.40
C ILE A 79 11.55 -17.64 -5.38
N ASN A 80 12.78 -17.97 -5.74
CA ASN A 80 13.96 -17.59 -4.98
C ASN A 80 14.13 -16.07 -5.01
N LYS A 81 14.36 -15.47 -3.84
CA LYS A 81 14.44 -14.02 -3.65
C LYS A 81 15.74 -13.69 -2.94
N ASP A 82 16.51 -12.75 -3.50
CA ASP A 82 17.76 -12.28 -2.88
C ASP A 82 17.50 -11.61 -1.52
N VAL A 83 16.38 -10.88 -1.43
CA VAL A 83 15.97 -10.15 -0.22
C VAL A 83 14.48 -10.37 0.05
N ASN A 84 14.19 -10.87 1.25
CA ASN A 84 12.83 -10.93 1.79
C ASN A 84 12.66 -9.85 2.86
N ILE A 85 11.62 -9.02 2.75
CA ILE A 85 11.30 -8.00 3.74
C ILE A 85 9.97 -8.38 4.38
N LEU A 86 9.98 -8.66 5.69
CA LEU A 86 8.74 -8.82 6.45
C LEU A 86 8.27 -7.46 6.92
N VAL A 87 7.09 -7.05 6.46
CA VAL A 87 6.47 -5.77 6.81
C VAL A 87 5.35 -5.98 7.82
N SER A 88 5.29 -5.17 8.87
CA SER A 88 4.19 -5.19 9.83
C SER A 88 3.90 -3.79 10.40
N ASN A 89 2.64 -3.54 10.72
CA ASN A 89 2.21 -2.30 11.37
C ASN A 89 2.48 -2.38 12.88
N GLN A 90 3.15 -1.37 13.44
CA GLN A 90 3.49 -1.30 14.86
C GLN A 90 2.27 -1.28 15.79
N ASN A 91 1.15 -0.81 15.28
CA ASN A 91 -0.09 -0.71 16.05
C ASN A 91 -0.82 -2.05 16.15
N GLN A 92 -0.70 -2.92 15.13
CA GLN A 92 -1.38 -4.22 15.08
C GLN A 92 -0.49 -5.37 15.53
N GLY A 93 0.82 -5.27 15.31
CA GLY A 93 1.78 -6.31 15.66
C GLY A 93 1.39 -7.67 15.05
N ASN A 94 1.18 -8.66 15.91
CA ASN A 94 0.78 -10.02 15.53
C ASN A 94 -0.72 -10.30 15.80
N GLY A 95 -1.51 -9.29 16.15
CA GLY A 95 -2.90 -9.46 16.57
C GLY A 95 -3.02 -10.45 17.74
N ASN A 96 -3.84 -11.50 17.56
CA ASN A 96 -4.05 -12.55 18.56
C ASN A 96 -3.06 -13.74 18.44
N ASN A 97 -1.98 -13.61 17.64
CA ASN A 97 -0.99 -14.65 17.35
C ASN A 97 -1.55 -15.94 16.70
N LYS A 98 -2.81 -15.96 16.25
CA LYS A 98 -3.42 -17.12 15.60
C LYS A 98 -3.42 -16.96 14.08
N ILE A 99 -3.35 -18.10 13.39
CA ILE A 99 -3.42 -18.20 11.94
C ILE A 99 -4.89 -18.24 11.50
N ILE A 100 -5.18 -17.79 10.29
CA ILE A 100 -6.51 -17.91 9.66
C ILE A 100 -7.02 -19.36 9.77
N PRO A 101 -8.30 -19.58 10.15
CA PRO A 101 -9.35 -18.58 10.41
C PRO A 101 -9.38 -18.04 11.85
N ALA A 102 -8.64 -18.62 12.79
CA ALA A 102 -8.69 -18.26 14.20
C ALA A 102 -8.00 -16.90 14.52
N GLY A 103 -7.28 -16.33 13.56
CA GLY A 103 -6.66 -15.01 13.65
C GLY A 103 -6.21 -14.48 12.28
N PRO A 104 -5.62 -13.28 12.23
CA PRO A 104 -5.31 -12.59 10.97
C PRO A 104 -3.99 -13.04 10.33
N LEU A 105 -3.20 -13.89 10.99
CA LEU A 105 -1.90 -14.30 10.45
C LEU A 105 -2.06 -15.29 9.30
N ARG A 106 -1.32 -15.07 8.22
CA ARG A 106 -1.27 -16.01 7.06
C ARG A 106 -0.31 -17.18 7.28
N GLU A 107 0.60 -17.05 8.25
CA GLU A 107 1.57 -18.07 8.63
C GLU A 107 2.08 -17.80 10.05
N PRO A 108 2.76 -18.76 10.71
CA PRO A 108 3.37 -18.51 12.01
C PRO A 108 4.42 -17.40 11.94
N VAL A 109 4.44 -16.51 12.94
CA VAL A 109 5.40 -15.38 13.03
C VAL A 109 6.86 -15.85 12.92
N LYS A 110 7.20 -16.96 13.60
CA LYS A 110 8.54 -17.56 13.55
C LYS A 110 8.94 -17.99 12.13
N SER A 111 8.00 -18.55 11.36
CA SER A 111 8.22 -18.91 9.95
C SER A 111 8.49 -17.68 9.11
N GLY A 112 7.62 -16.67 9.22
CA GLY A 112 7.76 -15.39 8.52
C GLY A 112 9.12 -14.73 8.74
N ILE A 113 9.58 -14.71 9.99
CA ILE A 113 10.87 -14.10 10.35
C ILE A 113 12.05 -14.92 9.83
N LYS A 114 11.98 -16.26 9.92
CA LYS A 114 13.08 -17.14 9.48
C LYS A 114 13.45 -16.88 8.02
N LYS A 115 12.46 -16.76 7.13
CA LYS A 115 12.67 -16.47 5.70
C LYS A 115 13.00 -15.01 5.38
N SER A 116 12.78 -14.09 6.31
CA SER A 116 13.05 -12.66 6.10
C SER A 116 14.54 -12.34 6.23
N SER A 117 15.04 -11.47 5.35
CA SER A 117 16.36 -10.85 5.45
C SER A 117 16.36 -9.72 6.48
N CYS A 118 15.27 -8.96 6.55
CA CYS A 118 15.04 -7.92 7.55
C CYS A 118 13.55 -7.75 7.89
N LEU A 119 13.31 -7.08 9.02
CA LEU A 119 11.98 -6.67 9.46
C LEU A 119 11.80 -5.17 9.23
N PHE A 120 10.65 -4.77 8.69
CA PHE A 120 10.29 -3.38 8.50
C PHE A 120 8.97 -3.10 9.22
N PHE A 121 9.01 -2.26 10.25
CA PHE A 121 7.83 -1.89 11.00
C PHE A 121 7.46 -0.43 10.75
N TYR A 122 6.18 -0.15 10.53
CA TYR A 122 5.69 1.23 10.39
C TYR A 122 4.55 1.52 11.35
N GLY A 123 4.46 2.75 11.88
CA GLY A 123 3.39 3.15 12.81
C GLY A 123 3.91 3.98 13.98
N LYS A 124 3.13 4.04 15.07
CA LYS A 124 3.60 4.68 16.32
C LYS A 124 4.51 3.72 17.08
N LYS A 125 5.57 4.26 17.66
CA LYS A 125 6.60 3.52 18.41
C LYS A 125 6.00 2.86 19.65
N SER A 126 5.46 1.66 19.50
CA SER A 126 5.13 0.76 20.61
C SER A 126 6.17 -0.37 20.68
N LYS A 127 6.07 -1.24 21.69
CA LYS A 127 7.03 -2.24 22.21
C LYS A 127 7.60 -3.28 21.21
N ILE A 128 7.53 -3.06 19.90
CA ILE A 128 7.99 -3.99 18.86
C ILE A 128 9.47 -4.33 18.95
N ASN A 129 10.27 -3.41 19.49
CA ASN A 129 11.68 -3.71 19.73
C ASN A 129 11.85 -4.90 20.69
N GLU A 130 10.96 -5.14 21.65
CA GLU A 130 11.15 -6.25 22.61
C GLU A 130 10.77 -7.60 22.01
N TYR A 131 9.60 -7.70 21.36
CA TYR A 131 9.10 -8.98 20.83
C TYR A 131 9.98 -9.54 19.71
N PHE A 132 10.56 -8.66 18.88
CA PHE A 132 11.33 -9.07 17.70
C PHE A 132 12.85 -9.07 17.90
N LYS A 133 13.37 -8.45 18.98
CA LYS A 133 14.81 -8.47 19.33
C LYS A 133 15.37 -9.91 19.39
N LYS A 134 14.56 -10.86 19.87
CA LYS A 134 14.98 -12.27 20.04
C LYS A 134 15.34 -12.98 18.74
N TYR A 135 14.95 -12.46 17.57
CA TYR A 135 15.18 -13.13 16.29
C TYR A 135 16.46 -12.72 15.57
N ASN A 136 17.29 -11.84 16.16
CA ASN A 136 18.57 -11.38 15.61
C ASN A 136 18.50 -10.96 14.11
N LYS A 137 17.48 -10.16 13.76
CA LYS A 137 17.31 -9.60 12.41
C LYS A 137 17.55 -8.09 12.42
N ASN A 138 17.94 -7.54 11.26
CA ASN A 138 17.96 -6.10 11.07
C ASN A 138 16.53 -5.57 11.13
N ILE A 139 16.28 -4.59 11.99
CA ILE A 139 14.98 -3.96 12.18
C ILE A 139 15.04 -2.52 11.65
N PHE A 140 14.13 -2.21 10.74
CA PHE A 140 13.90 -0.87 10.24
C PHE A 140 12.55 -0.37 10.71
N CYS A 141 12.49 0.91 11.06
CA CYS A 141 11.27 1.54 11.54
C CYS A 141 10.92 2.76 10.69
N GLY A 142 9.66 2.84 10.29
CA GLY A 142 9.06 4.00 9.65
C GLY A 142 7.93 4.60 10.49
N LYS A 143 7.66 5.88 10.27
CA LYS A 143 6.50 6.57 10.83
C LYS A 143 5.56 6.93 9.69
N ILE A 144 4.27 6.73 9.90
CA ILE A 144 3.24 7.25 9.01
C ILE A 144 3.23 8.77 9.19
N LYS A 145 3.31 9.51 8.09
CA LYS A 145 3.17 10.96 8.05
C LYS A 145 2.19 11.32 6.94
N ILE A 146 1.26 12.21 7.24
CA ILE A 146 0.43 12.83 6.21
C ILE A 146 1.16 14.03 5.63
N ASP A 147 0.96 14.29 4.33
CA ASP A 147 1.35 15.56 3.74
C ASP A 147 0.59 16.73 4.38
N LYS A 148 1.30 17.52 5.19
CA LYS A 148 0.76 18.70 5.88
C LYS A 148 0.17 19.72 4.89
N LYS A 149 0.67 19.81 3.66
CA LYS A 149 0.13 20.73 2.64
C LYS A 149 -1.29 20.36 2.22
N ASN A 150 -1.62 19.07 2.25
CA ASN A 150 -2.98 18.61 1.92
C ASN A 150 -3.93 18.90 3.09
N ILE A 151 -3.49 18.65 4.33
CA ILE A 151 -4.29 18.96 5.53
C ILE A 151 -4.52 20.47 5.68
N SER A 152 -3.50 21.30 5.45
CA SER A 152 -3.59 22.74 5.71
C SER A 152 -4.67 23.45 4.91
N LYS A 153 -4.98 22.95 3.70
CA LYS A 153 -6.06 23.45 2.85
C LYS A 153 -7.48 23.20 3.41
N MET A 154 -7.58 22.38 4.46
CA MET A 154 -8.84 21.87 5.00
C MET A 154 -9.09 22.26 6.47
N HIS A 155 -8.11 22.82 7.19
CA HIS A 155 -8.20 23.08 8.65
C HIS A 155 -9.43 23.91 9.09
N ASN A 156 -9.89 24.83 8.24
CA ASN A 156 -11.03 25.71 8.56
C ASN A 156 -12.32 25.31 7.84
N LYS A 157 -12.39 24.08 7.31
CA LYS A 157 -13.55 23.58 6.56
C LYS A 157 -14.19 22.43 7.31
N LYS A 158 -15.51 22.34 7.22
CA LYS A 158 -16.24 21.12 7.58
C LYS A 158 -15.81 20.02 6.61
N VAL A 159 -15.49 18.84 7.13
CA VAL A 159 -15.03 17.69 6.36
C VAL A 159 -16.00 16.54 6.53
N ILE A 160 -16.42 15.95 5.42
CA ILE A 160 -17.03 14.61 5.41
C ILE A 160 -16.02 13.68 4.77
N ALA A 161 -15.57 12.67 5.50
CA ALA A 161 -14.60 11.72 5.00
C ALA A 161 -15.23 10.38 4.62
N PHE A 162 -14.66 9.71 3.62
CA PHE A 162 -15.03 8.34 3.32
C PHE A 162 -13.79 7.51 2.95
N ALA A 163 -13.85 6.21 3.22
CA ALA A 163 -12.74 5.30 2.90
C ALA A 163 -13.23 3.86 2.71
N GLY A 164 -12.74 3.19 1.67
CA GLY A 164 -12.97 1.78 1.34
C GLY A 164 -11.70 0.95 1.48
N ILE A 165 -11.06 1.04 2.67
CA ILE A 165 -9.81 0.36 3.04
C ILE A 165 -10.06 -0.61 4.19
N ALA A 166 -9.14 -1.55 4.45
CA ALA A 166 -9.26 -2.55 5.53
C ALA A 166 -9.62 -2.00 6.92
N HIS A 167 -9.14 -0.80 7.29
CA HIS A 167 -9.42 -0.16 8.59
C HIS A 167 -9.73 1.33 8.41
N PRO A 168 -10.95 1.70 7.97
CA PRO A 168 -11.31 3.08 7.67
C PRO A 168 -11.29 3.97 8.92
N ASP A 169 -11.59 3.42 10.10
CA ASP A 169 -11.53 4.16 11.37
C ASP A 169 -10.15 4.72 11.68
N ASN A 170 -9.08 4.02 11.27
CA ASN A 170 -7.72 4.52 11.45
C ASN A 170 -7.49 5.77 10.60
N PHE A 171 -8.05 5.82 9.39
CA PHE A 171 -7.99 7.00 8.54
C PHE A 171 -8.76 8.17 9.16
N PHE A 172 -10.01 7.96 9.59
CA PHE A 172 -10.83 8.99 10.23
C PHE A 172 -10.20 9.55 11.52
N LYS A 173 -9.69 8.65 12.39
CA LYS A 173 -8.92 9.06 13.59
C LYS A 173 -7.67 9.84 13.21
N THR A 174 -7.05 9.54 12.08
CA THR A 174 -5.86 10.29 11.66
C THR A 174 -6.25 11.71 11.24
N LEU A 175 -7.38 11.92 10.57
CA LEU A 175 -7.89 13.26 10.22
C LEU A 175 -8.16 14.11 11.46
N THR A 176 -8.90 13.58 12.44
CA THR A 176 -9.23 14.30 13.68
C THR A 176 -7.98 14.60 14.52
N ASN A 177 -7.05 13.64 14.64
CA ASN A 177 -5.78 13.84 15.34
C ASN A 177 -4.88 14.91 14.70
N HIS A 178 -5.12 15.25 13.43
CA HIS A 178 -4.43 16.35 12.75
C HIS A 178 -5.28 17.62 12.70
N GLY A 179 -6.30 17.76 13.56
CA GLY A 179 -7.05 19.00 13.74
C GLY A 179 -7.99 19.35 12.59
N LEU A 180 -8.49 18.36 11.84
CA LEU A 180 -9.56 18.58 10.87
C LEU A 180 -10.93 18.49 11.54
N ASN A 181 -11.83 19.40 11.16
CA ASN A 181 -13.23 19.38 11.59
C ASN A 181 -14.03 18.31 10.82
N LEU A 182 -13.83 17.05 11.20
CA LEU A 182 -14.55 15.90 10.65
C LEU A 182 -15.97 15.86 11.24
N ILE A 183 -16.95 16.29 10.45
CA ILE A 183 -18.36 16.33 10.89
C ILE A 183 -19.09 15.02 10.62
N ASP A 184 -18.60 14.20 9.69
CA ASP A 184 -19.16 12.88 9.39
C ASP A 184 -18.12 11.97 8.71
N SER A 185 -18.30 10.66 8.84
CA SER A 185 -17.44 9.62 8.28
C SER A 185 -18.25 8.48 7.67
N ILE A 186 -17.94 8.10 6.43
CA ILE A 186 -18.67 7.09 5.67
C ILE A 186 -17.72 5.90 5.39
N PRO A 187 -17.75 4.83 6.19
CA PRO A 187 -16.94 3.64 5.93
C PRO A 187 -17.52 2.84 4.76
N PHE A 188 -16.63 2.31 3.91
CA PHE A 188 -16.97 1.35 2.87
C PHE A 188 -16.15 0.05 3.07
N PRO A 189 -16.62 -1.09 2.54
CA PRO A 189 -15.83 -2.33 2.50
C PRO A 189 -14.46 -2.13 1.84
N ASP A 190 -13.48 -2.96 2.20
CA ASP A 190 -12.16 -2.91 1.58
C ASP A 190 -12.26 -3.24 0.07
N HIS A 191 -11.56 -2.46 -0.75
CA HIS A 191 -11.64 -2.49 -2.21
C HIS A 191 -13.05 -2.20 -2.78
N PHE A 192 -13.85 -1.38 -2.08
CA PHE A 192 -15.17 -0.99 -2.59
C PHE A 192 -15.06 -0.33 -3.98
N ASN A 193 -15.89 -0.78 -4.92
CA ASN A 193 -16.01 -0.19 -6.26
C ASN A 193 -17.12 0.85 -6.28
N TYR A 194 -16.75 2.13 -6.30
CA TYR A 194 -17.69 3.25 -6.22
C TYR A 194 -18.54 3.36 -7.48
N LYS A 195 -19.86 3.19 -7.37
CA LYS A 195 -20.78 3.55 -8.44
C LYS A 195 -20.95 5.07 -8.50
N ARG A 196 -21.36 5.58 -9.66
CA ARG A 196 -21.68 7.00 -9.82
C ARG A 196 -22.71 7.48 -8.80
N SER A 197 -23.70 6.65 -8.48
CA SER A 197 -24.70 6.91 -7.44
C SER A 197 -24.09 7.11 -6.06
N ASP A 198 -23.05 6.35 -5.70
CA ASP A 198 -22.40 6.42 -4.38
C ASP A 198 -21.63 7.75 -4.26
N ILE A 199 -20.90 8.11 -5.32
CA ILE A 199 -20.18 9.38 -5.43
C ILE A 199 -21.14 10.57 -5.36
N ASN A 200 -22.25 10.52 -6.09
CA ASN A 200 -23.26 11.57 -6.07
C ASN A 200 -23.89 11.75 -4.68
N LYS A 201 -24.16 10.66 -3.95
CA LYS A 201 -24.67 10.72 -2.57
C LYS A 201 -23.69 11.41 -1.63
N ILE A 202 -22.39 11.10 -1.75
CA ILE A 202 -21.34 11.76 -0.95
C ILE A 202 -21.30 13.26 -1.26
N LEU A 203 -21.29 13.63 -2.54
CA LEU A 203 -21.26 15.03 -2.97
C LEU A 203 -22.49 15.81 -2.53
N LEU A 204 -23.68 15.21 -2.64
CA LEU A 204 -24.94 15.82 -2.19
C LEU A 204 -24.91 16.11 -0.69
N LYS A 205 -24.51 15.11 0.11
CA LYS A 205 -24.38 15.25 1.56
C LYS A 205 -23.37 16.33 1.96
N CYS A 206 -22.24 16.40 1.25
CA CYS A 206 -21.25 17.46 1.45
C CYS A 206 -21.84 18.84 1.14
N LYS A 207 -22.60 18.96 0.04
CA LYS A 207 -23.25 20.21 -0.35
C LYS A 207 -24.27 20.67 0.70
N GLU A 208 -25.13 19.78 1.16
CA GLU A 208 -26.15 20.06 2.19
C GLU A 208 -25.54 20.55 3.50
N GLN A 209 -24.40 20.00 3.90
CA GLN A 209 -23.73 20.36 5.15
C GLN A 209 -22.65 21.44 5.01
N SER A 210 -22.51 22.03 3.81
CA SER A 210 -21.43 22.97 3.47
C SER A 210 -20.04 22.43 3.86
N ALA A 211 -19.80 21.15 3.55
CA ALA A 211 -18.57 20.42 3.83
C ALA A 211 -17.82 20.06 2.56
N ILE A 212 -16.53 19.75 2.70
CA ILE A 212 -15.70 19.20 1.62
C ILE A 212 -15.58 17.67 1.75
N PRO A 213 -15.65 16.94 0.62
CA PRO A 213 -15.44 15.50 0.64
C PRO A 213 -13.94 15.19 0.70
N VAL A 214 -13.55 14.34 1.66
CA VAL A 214 -12.17 13.91 1.88
C VAL A 214 -12.05 12.39 1.78
N THR A 215 -11.01 11.90 1.10
CA THR A 215 -10.77 10.46 1.01
C THR A 215 -9.30 10.09 0.94
N THR A 216 -9.01 8.79 0.96
CA THR A 216 -7.67 8.24 0.81
C THR A 216 -7.23 8.30 -0.65
N TYR A 217 -5.91 8.29 -0.89
CA TYR A 217 -5.42 8.19 -2.27
C TYR A 217 -5.83 6.88 -2.96
N LYS A 218 -5.98 5.78 -2.20
CA LYS A 218 -6.45 4.48 -2.71
C LYS A 218 -7.91 4.54 -3.19
N ASP A 219 -8.76 5.25 -2.48
CA ASP A 219 -10.15 5.42 -2.90
C ASP A 219 -10.29 6.45 -4.03
N TYR A 220 -9.47 7.51 -3.99
CA TYR A 220 -9.46 8.54 -5.01
C TYR A 220 -9.20 8.02 -6.43
N VAL A 221 -8.33 7.00 -6.60
CA VAL A 221 -8.06 6.44 -7.93
C VAL A 221 -9.27 5.73 -8.56
N LYS A 222 -10.27 5.36 -7.75
CA LYS A 222 -11.51 4.70 -8.19
C LYS A 222 -12.64 5.70 -8.49
N ILE A 223 -12.45 6.99 -8.19
CA ILE A 223 -13.44 8.03 -8.48
C ILE A 223 -13.44 8.36 -9.98
N PRO A 224 -14.59 8.61 -10.63
CA PRO A 224 -14.62 9.06 -12.03
C PRO A 224 -13.88 10.39 -12.26
N ASP A 225 -13.13 10.49 -13.36
CA ASP A 225 -12.22 11.62 -13.63
C ASP A 225 -12.91 12.99 -13.69
N ASP A 226 -14.15 13.03 -14.16
CA ASP A 226 -14.94 14.25 -14.32
C ASP A 226 -15.36 14.87 -12.98
N VAL A 227 -15.41 14.08 -11.90
CA VAL A 227 -15.75 14.55 -10.55
C VAL A 227 -14.56 14.52 -9.58
N LYS A 228 -13.40 14.00 -9.99
CA LYS A 228 -12.18 13.93 -9.15
C LYS A 228 -11.77 15.28 -8.56
N LYS A 229 -11.98 16.39 -9.27
CA LYS A 229 -11.61 17.74 -8.80
C LYS A 229 -12.43 18.20 -7.58
N SER A 230 -13.59 17.59 -7.34
CA SER A 230 -14.43 17.90 -6.19
C SER A 230 -13.90 17.31 -4.88
N PHE A 231 -12.98 16.35 -4.95
CA PHE A 231 -12.47 15.61 -3.79
C PHE A 231 -11.13 16.14 -3.32
N SER A 232 -11.01 16.31 -2.00
CA SER A 232 -9.73 16.50 -1.34
C SER A 232 -9.14 15.15 -0.96
N VAL A 233 -7.84 14.97 -1.21
CA VAL A 233 -7.16 13.68 -1.00
C VAL A 233 -6.14 13.80 0.09
N VAL A 234 -6.18 12.86 1.02
CA VAL A 234 -5.18 12.71 2.05
C VAL A 234 -4.33 11.49 1.73
N ASP A 235 -3.10 11.76 1.32
CA ASP A 235 -2.09 10.74 1.09
C ASP A 235 -1.23 10.53 2.34
N ILE A 236 -0.81 9.28 2.54
CA ILE A 236 0.03 8.86 3.64
C ILE A 236 1.38 8.39 3.13
N HIS A 237 2.45 8.87 3.78
CA HIS A 237 3.81 8.48 3.46
C HIS A 237 4.46 7.81 4.66
N ILE A 238 5.30 6.81 4.38
CA ILE A 238 6.17 6.23 5.40
C ILE A 238 7.51 6.94 5.36
N ILE A 239 7.86 7.62 6.44
CA ILE A 239 9.17 8.24 6.63
C ILE A 239 10.03 7.34 7.50
N PHE A 240 11.20 7.00 6.99
CA PHE A 240 12.17 6.11 7.64
C PHE A 240 13.59 6.52 7.24
N ASN A 241 14.59 5.94 7.90
CA ASN A 241 16.00 6.16 7.53
C ASN A 241 16.33 5.44 6.21
N LYS A 242 16.07 6.13 5.09
CA LYS A 242 16.30 5.63 3.73
C LYS A 242 17.75 5.20 3.52
N ARG A 243 18.72 5.97 4.00
CA ARG A 243 20.16 5.65 3.84
C ARG A 243 20.51 4.31 4.49
N LYS A 244 20.15 4.11 5.75
CA LYS A 244 20.42 2.85 6.46
C LYS A 244 19.72 1.66 5.79
N PHE A 245 18.46 1.83 5.39
CA PHE A 245 17.69 0.79 4.71
C PHE A 245 18.30 0.41 3.35
N PHE A 246 18.51 1.37 2.46
CA PHE A 246 19.05 1.06 1.13
C PHE A 246 20.51 0.58 1.18
N ASN A 247 21.32 1.02 2.15
CA ASN A 247 22.65 0.43 2.36
C ASN A 247 22.57 -1.06 2.72
N PHE A 248 21.57 -1.46 3.51
CA PHE A 248 21.35 -2.87 3.84
C PHE A 248 20.89 -3.68 2.62
N ILE A 249 19.97 -3.12 1.83
CA ILE A 249 19.44 -3.75 0.61
C ILE A 249 20.53 -3.91 -0.46
N ASN A 250 21.29 -2.84 -0.74
CA ASN A 250 22.32 -2.85 -1.78
C ASN A 250 23.45 -3.84 -1.51
N LYS A 251 23.73 -4.19 -0.24
CA LYS A 251 24.71 -5.23 0.12
C LYS A 251 24.25 -6.66 -0.18
N ARG A 252 22.98 -6.86 -0.54
CA ARG A 252 22.35 -8.18 -0.73
C ARG A 252 21.77 -8.40 -2.11
N ILE A 253 21.76 -7.37 -2.96
CA ILE A 253 21.31 -7.48 -4.34
C ILE A 253 22.55 -7.38 -5.22
N ASN A 254 22.85 -8.45 -5.93
CA ASN A 254 23.84 -8.43 -6.99
C ASN A 254 23.20 -7.78 -8.21
N PHE A 255 23.61 -6.55 -8.51
CA PHE A 255 23.25 -5.93 -9.78
C PHE A 255 24.21 -6.50 -10.83
N TYR A 256 23.71 -7.41 -11.65
CA TYR A 256 24.40 -7.77 -12.89
C TYR A 256 24.37 -6.53 -13.78
N VAL A 257 25.55 -5.94 -14.00
CA VAL A 257 25.77 -4.81 -14.91
C VAL A 257 25.89 -5.36 -16.32
#